data_AF-A0A843LDD6-F1
#
_entry.id   AF-A0A843LDD6-F1
#
_cell.length_a   1.000
_cell.length_b   1.000
_cell.length_c   1.000
_cell.angle_alpha   90.00
_cell.angle_beta   90.00
_cell.angle_gamma   90.00
#
_symmetry.space_group_name_H-M   'P 1'
#
loop_
_entity.id
_entity.type
_entity.pdbx_description
1 polymer ?
#
loop_
_entity_poly.entity_id
_entity_poly.type
_entity_poly.pdbx_seq_one_letter_code
_entity_poly.pdbx_strand_id
1 'polypeptide(L)'
;MTDGSEIKGLLDSLERLIGEAERRNRTWKEVWNEIKSINQAFKGSKFPTVRERQAAWDRFQTIIAEVKASQERAKEEFTARVSESNSHLSEILSLARRATPSSESDDVFLALITGGLSIVITQVLDAILGPFDDRKFELIACSKTMGEGWAYLSRNKGRMSGRDKQEAFEALTRASEALNVAWDEWKRARSAVIERYHAEKQAAWETRQARRREAIAKKEAWEERTRENIANLTDRLDSLESALDRRQRNLSKLEEMRDSAWSDSYRDRVEGWIDEENERISDIQSTIDRVKGWIAEMEAKLR
;
A
#
# COMPACT_ATOMS: atom_id res chain seq x y z
N MET A 1 68.35 -11.71 -56.88
CA MET A 1 69.21 -11.44 -55.69
C MET A 1 68.71 -10.14 -55.11
N THR A 2 68.40 -10.12 -53.82
CA THR A 2 67.78 -8.96 -53.17
C THR A 2 68.80 -7.83 -53.02
N ASP A 3 68.51 -6.67 -53.61
CA ASP A 3 69.37 -5.49 -53.55
C ASP A 3 69.11 -4.67 -52.26
N GLY A 4 70.09 -3.89 -51.82
CA GLY A 4 69.95 -3.04 -50.62
C GLY A 4 68.83 -1.99 -50.73
N SER A 5 68.43 -1.65 -51.96
CA SER A 5 67.27 -0.81 -52.29
C SER A 5 65.93 -1.51 -51.99
N GLU A 6 65.82 -2.80 -52.28
CA GLU A 6 64.65 -3.64 -51.99
C GLU A 6 64.42 -3.79 -50.47
N ILE A 7 65.50 -3.92 -49.69
CA ILE A 7 65.40 -3.97 -48.22
C ILE A 7 64.87 -2.66 -47.65
N LYS A 8 65.29 -1.50 -48.18
CA LYS A 8 64.76 -0.21 -47.74
C LYS A 8 63.26 -0.08 -48.00
N GLY A 9 62.80 -0.51 -49.18
CA GLY A 9 61.36 -0.52 -49.50
C GLY A 9 60.54 -1.46 -48.60
N LEU A 10 61.10 -2.60 -48.20
CA LEU A 10 60.46 -3.50 -47.23
C LEU A 10 60.39 -2.89 -45.82
N LEU A 11 61.40 -2.13 -45.40
CA LEU A 11 61.37 -1.40 -44.12
C LEU A 11 60.31 -0.29 -44.12
N ASP A 12 60.16 0.45 -45.23
CA ASP A 12 59.11 1.46 -45.37
C ASP A 12 57.70 0.81 -45.37
N SER A 13 57.55 -0.36 -45.98
CA SER A 13 56.32 -1.15 -45.94
C SER A 13 56.00 -1.64 -44.53
N LEU A 14 57.02 -2.08 -43.78
CA LEU A 14 56.87 -2.52 -42.39
C LEU A 14 56.42 -1.38 -41.48
N GLU A 15 57.00 -0.18 -41.60
CA GLU A 15 56.56 1.01 -40.84
C GLU A 15 55.08 1.33 -41.09
N ARG A 16 54.61 1.21 -42.34
CA ARG A 16 53.19 1.38 -42.66
C ARG A 16 52.30 0.31 -42.03
N LEU A 17 52.75 -0.95 -42.03
CA LEU A 17 52.01 -2.08 -41.43
C LEU A 17 51.85 -1.93 -39.91
N ILE A 18 52.80 -1.27 -39.24
CA ILE A 18 52.69 -0.97 -37.81
C ILE A 18 51.54 -0.01 -37.55
N GLY A 19 51.46 1.09 -38.31
CA GLY A 19 50.36 2.04 -38.21
C GLY A 19 48.99 1.42 -38.54
N GLU A 20 48.94 0.45 -39.46
CA GLU A 20 47.72 -0.31 -39.76
C GLU A 20 47.33 -1.28 -38.63
N ALA A 21 48.31 -1.94 -37.99
CA ALA A 21 48.08 -2.84 -36.86
C ALA A 21 47.63 -2.08 -35.61
N GLU A 22 48.20 -0.91 -35.33
CA GLU A 22 47.74 -0.02 -34.25
C GLU A 22 46.29 0.43 -34.44
N ARG A 23 45.89 0.69 -35.69
CA ARG A 23 44.49 1.01 -36.06
C ARG A 23 43.56 -0.21 -36.10
N ARG A 24 44.07 -1.41 -35.76
CA ARG A 24 43.35 -2.70 -35.79
C ARG A 24 42.86 -3.12 -37.18
N ASN A 25 43.47 -2.60 -38.25
CA ASN A 25 43.16 -2.98 -39.62
C ASN A 25 43.93 -4.23 -40.08
N ARG A 26 44.95 -4.65 -39.33
CA ARG A 26 45.72 -5.88 -39.54
C ARG A 26 46.12 -6.54 -38.23
N THR A 27 46.48 -7.82 -38.32
CA THR A 27 46.92 -8.58 -37.14
C THR A 27 48.40 -8.37 -36.85
N TRP A 28 48.78 -8.31 -35.56
CA TRP A 28 50.20 -8.30 -35.15
C TRP A 28 50.98 -9.51 -35.70
N LYS A 29 50.30 -10.63 -35.98
CA LYS A 29 50.88 -11.82 -36.61
C LYS A 29 51.41 -11.54 -38.01
N GLU A 30 50.70 -10.72 -38.80
CA GLU A 30 51.15 -10.29 -40.13
C GLU A 30 52.40 -9.40 -40.04
N VAL A 31 52.43 -8.47 -39.07
CA VAL A 31 53.61 -7.62 -38.81
C VAL A 31 54.84 -8.48 -38.45
N TRP A 32 54.67 -9.48 -37.58
CA TRP A 32 55.75 -10.39 -37.20
C TRP A 32 56.20 -11.32 -38.33
N ASN A 33 55.30 -11.72 -39.22
CA ASN A 33 55.65 -12.48 -40.42
C ASN A 33 56.50 -11.64 -41.38
N GLU A 34 56.16 -10.36 -41.55
CA GLU A 34 56.93 -9.43 -42.38
C GLU A 34 58.33 -9.17 -41.80
N ILE A 35 58.42 -8.97 -40.48
CA ILE A 35 59.71 -8.89 -39.76
C ILE A 35 60.55 -10.14 -40.02
N LYS A 36 59.95 -11.34 -39.98
CA LYS A 36 60.64 -12.60 -40.25
C LYS A 36 61.12 -12.70 -41.70
N SER A 37 60.32 -12.22 -42.66
CA SER A 37 60.65 -12.15 -44.08
C SER A 37 61.85 -11.22 -44.34
N ILE A 38 61.82 -10.02 -43.77
CA ILE A 38 62.89 -9.02 -43.87
C ILE A 38 64.19 -9.56 -43.25
N ASN A 39 64.12 -10.22 -42.10
CA ASN A 39 65.28 -10.84 -41.46
C ASN A 39 65.92 -11.93 -42.35
N GLN A 40 65.12 -12.69 -43.11
CA GLN A 40 65.66 -13.65 -44.09
C GLN A 40 66.25 -12.94 -45.32
N ALA A 41 65.64 -11.86 -45.80
CA ALA A 41 66.15 -11.06 -46.91
C ALA A 41 67.53 -10.44 -46.58
N PHE A 42 67.75 -9.97 -45.34
CA PHE A 42 69.03 -9.47 -44.86
C PHE A 42 70.19 -10.49 -44.87
N LYS A 43 69.88 -11.80 -44.82
CA LYS A 43 70.91 -12.86 -44.88
C LYS A 43 71.40 -13.12 -46.30
N GLY A 44 70.55 -12.88 -47.31
CA GLY A 44 70.85 -13.14 -48.74
C GLY A 44 71.21 -11.90 -49.56
N SER A 45 71.08 -10.70 -48.99
CA SER A 45 71.25 -9.44 -49.70
C SER A 45 72.71 -9.00 -49.85
N LYS A 46 73.04 -8.41 -51.01
CA LYS A 46 74.32 -7.70 -51.23
C LYS A 46 74.09 -6.21 -51.05
N PHE A 47 74.85 -5.60 -50.15
CA PHE A 47 74.88 -4.15 -49.98
C PHE A 47 76.12 -3.56 -50.66
N PRO A 48 76.03 -2.37 -51.27
CA PRO A 48 77.18 -1.70 -51.89
C PRO A 48 78.30 -1.41 -50.88
N THR A 49 77.95 -1.11 -49.63
CA THR A 49 78.93 -0.89 -48.55
C THR A 49 78.50 -1.53 -47.22
N VAL A 50 79.48 -1.86 -46.37
CA VAL A 50 79.25 -2.33 -44.99
C VAL A 50 78.49 -1.28 -44.17
N ARG A 51 78.77 0.01 -44.39
CA ARG A 51 78.12 1.13 -43.71
C ARG A 51 76.63 1.20 -44.04
N GLU A 52 76.23 0.99 -45.29
CA GLU A 52 74.81 0.97 -45.68
C GLU A 52 74.07 -0.23 -45.14
N ARG A 53 74.73 -1.40 -45.08
CA ARG A 53 74.18 -2.59 -44.43
C ARG A 53 73.91 -2.35 -42.95
N GLN A 54 74.87 -1.74 -42.24
CA GLN A 54 74.73 -1.43 -40.83
C GLN A 54 73.60 -0.41 -40.60
N ALA A 55 73.54 0.66 -41.39
CA ALA A 55 72.47 1.66 -41.27
C ALA A 55 71.07 1.06 -41.52
N ALA A 56 70.93 0.16 -42.50
CA ALA A 56 69.67 -0.54 -42.74
C ALA A 56 69.32 -1.51 -41.60
N TRP A 57 70.33 -2.18 -41.03
CA TRP A 57 70.15 -3.08 -39.90
C TRP A 57 69.76 -2.34 -38.61
N ASP A 58 70.39 -1.22 -38.31
CA ASP A 58 70.05 -0.37 -37.17
C ASP A 58 68.62 0.15 -37.29
N ARG A 59 68.21 0.59 -38.49
CA ARG A 59 66.81 0.98 -38.76
C ARG A 59 65.84 -0.19 -38.52
N PHE A 60 66.17 -1.38 -38.98
CA PHE A 60 65.36 -2.58 -38.75
C PHE A 60 65.21 -2.94 -37.26
N GLN A 61 66.29 -2.83 -36.48
CA GLN A 61 66.23 -3.06 -35.04
C GLN A 61 65.37 -2.01 -34.31
N THR A 62 65.45 -0.75 -34.72
CA THR A 62 64.58 0.32 -34.22
C THR A 62 63.10 0.02 -34.48
N ILE A 63 62.77 -0.42 -35.70
CA ILE A 63 61.38 -0.79 -36.06
C ILE A 63 60.90 -1.98 -35.21
N ILE A 64 61.73 -3.00 -34.97
CA ILE A 64 61.36 -4.12 -34.09
C ILE A 64 61.09 -3.64 -32.65
N ALA A 65 61.90 -2.71 -32.13
CA ALA A 65 61.68 -2.14 -30.82
C ALA A 65 60.35 -1.37 -30.75
N GLU A 66 60.03 -0.61 -31.80
CA GLU A 66 58.76 0.10 -31.94
C GLU A 66 57.56 -0.87 -32.00
N VAL A 67 57.65 -1.95 -32.77
CA VAL A 67 56.60 -3.00 -32.80
C VAL A 67 56.34 -3.58 -31.44
N LYS A 68 57.39 -3.92 -30.69
CA LYS A 68 57.26 -4.46 -29.32
C LYS A 68 56.59 -3.43 -28.41
N ALA A 69 57.01 -2.17 -28.46
CA ALA A 69 56.44 -1.10 -27.66
C ALA A 69 54.97 -0.84 -28.00
N SER A 70 54.61 -0.78 -29.29
CA SER A 70 53.23 -0.62 -29.76
C SER A 70 52.34 -1.82 -29.41
N GLN A 71 52.87 -3.03 -29.51
CA GLN A 71 52.14 -4.24 -29.13
C GLN A 71 51.87 -4.26 -27.62
N GLU A 72 52.84 -3.85 -26.79
CA GLU A 72 52.65 -3.77 -25.34
C GLU A 72 51.62 -2.69 -24.96
N ARG A 73 51.73 -1.48 -25.54
CA ARG A 73 50.70 -0.43 -25.39
C ARG A 73 49.30 -0.92 -25.78
N ALA A 74 49.17 -1.64 -26.89
CA ALA A 74 47.89 -2.18 -27.33
C ALA A 74 47.33 -3.25 -26.37
N LYS A 75 48.18 -4.07 -25.73
CA LYS A 75 47.76 -5.01 -24.69
C LYS A 75 47.36 -4.28 -23.41
N GLU A 76 48.12 -3.29 -22.98
CA GLU A 76 47.81 -2.46 -21.82
C GLU A 76 46.46 -1.76 -22.01
N GLU A 77 46.22 -1.15 -23.17
CA GLU A 77 44.92 -0.55 -23.48
C GLU A 77 43.77 -1.58 -23.50
N PHE A 78 44.02 -2.77 -24.04
CA PHE A 78 43.01 -3.83 -24.06
C PHE A 78 42.67 -4.31 -22.64
N THR A 79 43.69 -4.59 -21.83
CA THR A 79 43.51 -5.02 -20.43
C THR A 79 42.86 -3.93 -19.59
N ALA A 80 43.22 -2.66 -19.79
CA ALA A 80 42.57 -1.51 -19.16
C ALA A 80 41.08 -1.44 -19.52
N ARG A 81 40.71 -1.61 -20.80
CA ARG A 81 39.29 -1.62 -21.23
C ARG A 81 38.51 -2.79 -20.65
N VAL A 82 39.11 -3.98 -20.58
CA VAL A 82 38.46 -5.14 -19.95
C VAL A 82 38.25 -4.89 -18.46
N SER A 83 39.25 -4.33 -17.77
CA SER A 83 39.14 -3.96 -16.37
C SER A 83 38.08 -2.88 -16.12
N GLU A 84 38.01 -1.85 -16.96
CA GLU A 84 36.99 -0.79 -16.88
C GLU A 84 35.58 -1.38 -17.08
N SER A 85 35.42 -2.24 -18.09
CA SER A 85 34.15 -2.93 -18.34
C SER A 85 33.69 -3.79 -17.17
N ASN A 86 34.61 -4.58 -16.59
CA ASN A 86 34.35 -5.42 -15.42
C ASN A 86 33.99 -4.59 -14.18
N SER A 87 34.64 -3.45 -13.98
CA SER A 87 34.32 -2.55 -12.87
C SER A 87 32.90 -2.01 -12.99
N HIS A 88 32.47 -1.60 -14.19
CA HIS A 88 31.11 -1.15 -14.42
C HIS A 88 30.08 -2.28 -14.24
N LEU A 89 30.39 -3.49 -14.71
CA LEU A 89 29.54 -4.66 -14.50
C LEU A 89 29.36 -4.93 -13.00
N SER A 90 30.44 -4.97 -12.24
CA SER A 90 30.40 -5.22 -10.79
C SER A 90 29.55 -4.19 -10.05
N GLU A 91 29.65 -2.91 -10.42
CA GLU A 91 28.84 -1.84 -9.82
C GLU A 91 27.35 -2.04 -10.13
N ILE A 92 27.00 -2.37 -11.38
CA ILE A 92 25.61 -2.63 -11.76
C ILE A 92 25.06 -3.88 -11.05
N LEU A 93 25.85 -4.94 -10.93
CA LEU A 93 25.47 -6.14 -10.18
C LEU A 93 25.22 -5.83 -8.70
N SER A 94 26.04 -4.97 -8.10
CA SER A 94 25.84 -4.48 -6.72
C SER A 94 24.53 -3.70 -6.57
N LEU A 95 24.25 -2.77 -7.50
CA LEU A 95 22.99 -2.01 -7.53
C LEU A 95 21.78 -2.92 -7.73
N ALA A 96 21.85 -3.89 -8.64
CA ALA A 96 20.79 -4.86 -8.87
C ALA A 96 20.48 -5.68 -7.61
N ARG A 97 21.50 -6.14 -6.89
CA ARG A 97 21.32 -6.86 -5.62
C ARG A 97 20.66 -6.00 -4.55
N ARG A 98 21.13 -4.76 -4.36
CA ARG A 98 20.55 -3.82 -3.38
C ARG A 98 19.12 -3.39 -3.73
N ALA A 99 18.78 -3.40 -5.02
CA ALA A 99 17.45 -3.13 -5.52
C ALA A 99 16.51 -4.34 -5.47
N THR A 100 17.01 -5.53 -5.09
CA THR A 100 16.19 -6.71 -4.88
C THR A 100 15.65 -6.66 -3.45
N PRO A 101 14.31 -6.64 -3.27
CA PRO A 101 13.71 -6.65 -1.94
C PRO A 101 14.06 -7.94 -1.19
N SER A 102 14.19 -7.85 0.13
CA SER A 102 14.33 -9.00 1.01
C SER A 102 13.06 -9.85 1.02
N SER A 103 13.19 -11.11 1.43
CA SER A 103 12.02 -11.96 1.69
C SER A 103 11.35 -11.52 2.99
N GLU A 104 10.04 -11.76 3.17
CA GLU A 104 9.27 -11.32 4.35
C GLU A 104 9.86 -11.77 5.71
N SER A 105 10.86 -12.65 5.73
CA SER A 105 11.51 -13.18 6.95
C SER A 105 12.83 -12.51 7.36
N ASP A 106 13.34 -11.51 6.63
CA ASP A 106 14.67 -10.94 6.90
C ASP A 106 14.62 -9.57 7.61
N ASP A 107 15.01 -9.55 8.89
CA ASP A 107 15.16 -8.39 9.79
C ASP A 107 16.26 -7.37 9.37
N VAL A 108 16.64 -7.33 8.09
CA VAL A 108 17.74 -6.49 7.56
C VAL A 108 17.29 -5.02 7.41
N PHE A 109 15.99 -4.77 7.37
CA PHE A 109 15.43 -3.49 6.99
C PHE A 109 15.65 -2.35 8.00
N LEU A 110 15.55 -2.64 9.30
CA LEU A 110 15.72 -1.66 10.37
C LEU A 110 17.14 -1.08 10.40
N ALA A 111 18.15 -1.87 10.05
CA ALA A 111 19.55 -1.44 9.97
C ALA A 111 19.81 -0.52 8.76
N LEU A 112 19.10 -0.74 7.65
CA LEU A 112 19.30 0.01 6.40
C LEU A 112 18.72 1.43 6.46
N ILE A 113 17.57 1.62 7.13
CA ILE A 113 16.90 2.94 7.20
C ILE A 113 17.41 3.81 8.35
N THR A 114 17.69 3.23 9.52
CA THR A 114 17.96 4.03 10.72
C THR A 114 19.44 4.34 10.95
N GLY A 115 20.36 3.72 10.20
CA GLY A 115 21.78 3.76 10.54
C GLY A 115 22.10 3.19 11.93
N GLY A 116 21.18 2.41 12.52
CA GLY A 116 21.35 1.79 13.85
C GLY A 116 20.73 2.55 15.04
N LEU A 117 19.81 3.50 14.84
CA LEU A 117 19.15 4.22 15.94
C LEU A 117 17.65 3.88 16.06
N SER A 118 17.29 3.19 17.16
CA SER A 118 15.91 2.86 17.51
C SER A 118 15.13 4.11 17.96
N ILE A 119 14.13 4.54 17.18
CA ILE A 119 13.17 5.56 17.60
C ILE A 119 11.87 4.84 18.01
N VAL A 120 11.48 5.04 19.28
CA VAL A 120 10.22 4.58 19.85
C VAL A 120 9.09 5.46 19.33
N ILE A 121 8.09 4.88 18.65
CA ILE A 121 6.93 5.60 18.11
C ILE A 121 5.64 5.10 18.78
N THR A 122 4.82 6.05 19.23
CA THR A 122 3.70 5.90 20.16
C THR A 122 2.32 5.71 19.50
N GLN A 123 1.46 4.97 20.21
CA GLN A 123 0.12 4.41 19.95
C GLN A 123 -0.98 5.27 19.27
N VAL A 124 -0.79 6.57 19.02
CA VAL A 124 -1.84 7.44 18.42
C VAL A 124 -1.79 7.42 16.89
N LEU A 125 -0.67 7.02 16.28
CA LEU A 125 -0.49 6.95 14.82
C LEU A 125 -1.07 5.68 14.17
N ASP A 126 -1.22 4.58 14.92
CA ASP A 126 -1.73 3.29 14.41
C ASP A 126 -3.20 3.36 13.92
N ALA A 127 -4.00 4.26 14.47
CA ALA A 127 -5.43 4.35 14.18
C ALA A 127 -5.79 5.06 12.86
N ILE A 128 -4.85 5.83 12.28
CA ILE A 128 -5.11 6.68 11.11
C ILE A 128 -4.36 6.19 9.86
N LEU A 129 -3.17 5.60 10.03
CA LEU A 129 -2.28 5.30 8.90
C LEU A 129 -2.16 3.81 8.55
N GLY A 130 -2.71 2.90 9.36
CA GLY A 130 -2.40 1.47 9.28
C GLY A 130 -0.96 1.19 9.75
N PRO A 131 -0.58 -0.09 9.92
CA PRO A 131 0.75 -0.43 10.42
C PRO A 131 1.79 0.25 9.55
N PHE A 132 2.77 0.88 10.19
CA PHE A 132 3.98 1.34 9.55
C PHE A 132 4.49 0.23 8.64
N ASP A 133 4.48 0.54 7.34
CA ASP A 133 4.69 -0.46 6.33
C ASP A 133 6.17 -0.44 5.98
N ASP A 134 6.96 -0.99 6.89
CA ASP A 134 8.41 -1.16 6.73
C ASP A 134 8.71 -1.77 5.36
N ARG A 135 7.86 -2.72 4.95
CA ARG A 135 7.87 -3.29 3.60
C ARG A 135 7.69 -2.25 2.50
N LYS A 136 6.72 -1.34 2.59
CA LYS A 136 6.58 -0.24 1.61
C LYS A 136 7.82 0.65 1.53
N PHE A 137 8.41 1.02 2.67
CA PHE A 137 9.63 1.86 2.67
C PHE A 137 10.81 1.13 2.02
N GLU A 138 10.92 -0.17 2.24
CA GLU A 138 11.88 -1.03 1.56
C GLU A 138 11.71 -1.00 0.05
N LEU A 139 10.47 -1.23 -0.41
CA LEU A 139 10.16 -1.23 -1.83
C LEU A 139 10.44 0.13 -2.48
N ILE A 140 10.24 1.24 -1.76
CA ILE A 140 10.62 2.58 -2.22
C ILE A 140 12.15 2.71 -2.32
N ALA A 141 12.89 2.28 -1.30
CA ALA A 141 14.35 2.34 -1.31
C ALA A 141 14.94 1.47 -2.45
N CYS A 142 14.45 0.24 -2.59
CA CYS A 142 14.81 -0.65 -3.69
C CYS A 142 14.46 -0.04 -5.05
N SER A 143 13.30 0.60 -5.20
CA SER A 143 12.92 1.31 -6.43
C SER A 143 13.85 2.46 -6.76
N LYS A 144 14.35 3.20 -5.75
CA LYS A 144 15.33 4.26 -5.96
C LYS A 144 16.66 3.67 -6.45
N THR A 145 17.18 2.64 -5.78
CA THR A 145 18.41 1.96 -6.18
C THR A 145 18.28 1.30 -7.56
N MET A 146 17.10 0.79 -7.90
CA MET A 146 16.81 0.29 -9.25
C MET A 146 16.96 1.39 -10.30
N GLY A 147 16.40 2.57 -10.04
CA GLY A 147 16.56 3.75 -10.90
C GLY A 147 18.03 4.16 -11.06
N GLU A 148 18.81 4.13 -9.97
CA GLU A 148 20.26 4.38 -9.99
C GLU A 148 20.99 3.36 -10.87
N GLY A 149 20.66 2.08 -10.77
CA GLY A 149 21.23 1.00 -11.61
C GLY A 149 20.97 1.21 -13.10
N TRP A 150 19.73 1.50 -13.49
CA TRP A 150 19.38 1.78 -14.89
C TRP A 150 20.06 3.05 -15.42
N ALA A 151 20.12 4.11 -14.60
CA ALA A 151 20.82 5.33 -14.96
C ALA A 151 22.33 5.10 -15.15
N TYR A 152 22.95 4.30 -14.28
CA TYR A 152 24.36 3.96 -14.37
C TYR A 152 24.67 3.15 -15.63
N LEU A 153 23.88 2.12 -15.94
CA LEU A 153 24.01 1.34 -17.17
C LEU A 153 23.88 2.24 -18.41
N SER A 154 22.86 3.11 -18.43
CA SER A 154 22.64 4.02 -19.56
C SER A 154 23.83 4.95 -19.84
N ARG A 155 24.46 5.49 -18.78
CA ARG A 155 25.62 6.39 -18.87
C ARG A 155 26.90 5.65 -19.27
N ASN A 156 27.13 4.45 -18.73
CA ASN A 156 28.42 3.75 -18.88
C ASN A 156 28.41 2.64 -19.94
N LYS A 157 27.27 2.32 -20.57
CA LYS A 157 27.18 1.29 -21.62
C LYS A 157 28.22 1.50 -22.73
N GLY A 158 28.55 2.74 -23.12
CA GLY A 158 29.55 2.97 -24.16
C GLY A 158 30.93 2.36 -23.87
N ARG A 159 31.26 2.21 -22.58
CA ARG A 159 32.56 1.73 -22.06
C ARG A 159 32.55 0.24 -21.71
N MET A 160 31.40 -0.40 -21.81
CA MET A 160 31.24 -1.82 -21.51
C MET A 160 31.36 -2.70 -22.76
N SER A 161 31.88 -3.90 -22.58
CA SER A 161 31.89 -4.96 -23.59
C SER A 161 30.47 -5.40 -23.92
N GLY A 162 30.27 -6.00 -25.11
CA GLY A 162 28.94 -6.51 -25.52
C GLY A 162 28.36 -7.51 -24.53
N ARG A 163 29.21 -8.41 -24.02
CA ARG A 163 28.83 -9.42 -23.03
C ARG A 163 28.42 -8.78 -21.71
N ASP A 164 29.23 -7.87 -21.19
CA ASP A 164 28.99 -7.27 -19.87
C ASP A 164 27.75 -6.37 -19.88
N LYS A 165 27.44 -5.73 -21.01
CA LYS A 165 26.17 -5.01 -21.21
C LYS A 165 24.97 -5.93 -21.06
N GLN A 166 25.02 -7.08 -21.71
CA GLN A 166 23.94 -8.04 -21.68
C GLN A 166 23.76 -8.58 -20.26
N GLU A 167 24.85 -8.97 -19.60
CA GLU A 167 24.81 -9.48 -18.22
C GLU A 167 24.27 -8.43 -17.24
N ALA A 168 24.71 -7.18 -17.35
CA ALA A 168 24.20 -6.07 -16.56
C ALA A 168 22.70 -5.80 -16.80
N PHE A 169 22.26 -5.85 -18.05
CA PHE A 169 20.86 -5.67 -18.43
C PHE A 169 19.97 -6.79 -17.87
N GLU A 170 20.40 -8.05 -18.00
CA GLU A 170 19.69 -9.21 -17.46
C GLU A 170 19.60 -9.16 -15.92
N ALA A 171 20.67 -8.73 -15.25
CA ALA A 171 20.66 -8.57 -13.79
C ALA A 171 19.66 -7.51 -13.31
N LEU A 172 19.64 -6.33 -13.95
CA LEU A 172 18.67 -5.27 -13.61
C LEU A 172 17.23 -5.69 -13.94
N THR A 173 17.04 -6.40 -15.05
CA THR A 173 15.71 -6.92 -15.44
C THR A 173 15.17 -7.88 -14.38
N ARG A 174 15.97 -8.87 -13.96
CA ARG A 174 15.55 -9.82 -12.90
C ARG A 174 15.23 -9.13 -11.59
N ALA A 175 16.05 -8.15 -11.17
CA ALA A 175 15.79 -7.40 -9.96
C ALA A 175 14.51 -6.54 -10.07
N SER A 176 14.21 -6.01 -11.27
CA SER A 176 13.00 -5.22 -11.54
C SER A 176 11.75 -6.10 -11.48
N GLU A 177 11.80 -7.31 -12.04
CA GLU A 177 10.74 -8.30 -11.94
C GLU A 177 10.46 -8.68 -10.48
N ALA A 178 11.51 -8.98 -9.69
CA ALA A 178 11.38 -9.27 -8.27
C ALA A 178 10.75 -8.11 -7.48
N LEU A 179 11.19 -6.87 -7.76
CA LEU A 179 10.63 -5.67 -7.14
C LEU A 179 9.15 -5.45 -7.50
N ASN A 180 8.75 -5.69 -8.75
CA ASN A 180 7.37 -5.57 -9.19
C ASN A 180 6.47 -6.61 -8.52
N VAL A 181 6.92 -7.86 -8.43
CA VAL A 181 6.20 -8.93 -7.71
C VAL A 181 5.98 -8.52 -6.26
N ALA A 182 7.02 -8.05 -5.57
CA ALA A 182 6.91 -7.62 -4.19
C ALA A 182 5.96 -6.42 -4.00
N TRP A 183 5.94 -5.47 -4.95
CA TRP A 183 4.95 -4.39 -4.96
C TRP A 183 3.51 -4.90 -5.11
N ASP A 184 3.28 -5.90 -5.96
CA ASP A 184 1.94 -6.42 -6.20
C ASP A 184 1.45 -7.32 -5.07
N GLU A 185 2.34 -8.05 -4.40
CA GLU A 185 2.05 -8.75 -3.14
C GLU A 185 1.65 -7.75 -2.05
N TRP A 186 2.46 -6.70 -1.88
CA TRP A 186 2.18 -5.62 -0.94
C TRP A 186 0.82 -4.96 -1.17
N LYS A 187 0.52 -4.59 -2.43
CA LYS A 187 -0.78 -4.00 -2.80
C LYS A 187 -1.93 -4.93 -2.47
N ARG A 188 -1.79 -6.23 -2.78
CA ARG A 188 -2.84 -7.25 -2.51
C ARG A 188 -3.08 -7.40 -1.01
N ALA A 189 -2.02 -7.53 -0.22
CA ALA A 189 -2.12 -7.63 1.24
C ALA A 189 -2.82 -6.40 1.83
N ARG A 190 -2.42 -5.20 1.40
CA ARG A 190 -3.01 -3.94 1.85
C ARG A 190 -4.49 -3.82 1.47
N SER A 191 -4.87 -4.17 0.24
CA SER A 191 -6.28 -4.14 -0.20
C SER A 191 -7.14 -5.09 0.64
N ALA A 192 -6.65 -6.30 0.92
CA ALA A 192 -7.38 -7.27 1.73
C ALA A 192 -7.63 -6.77 3.17
N VAL A 193 -6.65 -6.08 3.77
CA VAL A 193 -6.81 -5.45 5.09
C VAL A 193 -7.86 -4.34 5.06
N ILE A 194 -7.82 -3.48 4.04
CA ILE A 194 -8.78 -2.38 3.86
C ILE A 194 -10.20 -2.92 3.66
N GLU A 195 -10.37 -3.96 2.83
CA GLU A 195 -11.67 -4.61 2.61
C GLU A 195 -12.26 -5.18 3.89
N ARG A 196 -11.45 -5.89 4.71
CA ARG A 196 -11.89 -6.41 6.01
C ARG A 196 -12.35 -5.30 6.94
N TYR A 197 -11.55 -4.23 7.05
CA TYR A 197 -11.91 -3.07 7.89
C TYR A 197 -13.23 -2.43 7.45
N HIS A 198 -13.44 -2.26 6.14
CA HIS A 198 -14.71 -1.73 5.63
C HIS A 198 -15.89 -2.66 5.89
N ALA A 199 -15.70 -3.98 5.71
CA ALA A 199 -16.74 -4.97 5.99
C ALA A 199 -17.15 -4.97 7.47
N GLU A 200 -16.19 -4.93 8.39
CA GLU A 200 -16.45 -4.84 9.83
C GLU A 200 -17.21 -3.56 10.21
N LYS A 201 -16.81 -2.42 9.65
CA LYS A 201 -17.50 -1.14 9.84
C LYS A 201 -18.92 -1.16 9.30
N GLN A 202 -19.14 -1.75 8.13
CA GLN A 202 -20.47 -1.89 7.54
C GLN A 202 -21.37 -2.79 8.40
N ALA A 203 -20.89 -3.97 8.82
CA ALA A 203 -21.64 -4.87 9.70
C ALA A 203 -21.99 -4.21 11.05
N ALA A 204 -21.06 -3.46 11.64
CA ALA A 204 -21.30 -2.71 12.87
C ALA A 204 -22.35 -1.60 12.68
N TRP A 205 -22.32 -0.91 11.53
CA TRP A 205 -23.31 0.10 11.18
C TRP A 205 -24.70 -0.51 10.98
N GLU A 206 -24.81 -1.62 10.24
CA GLU A 206 -26.07 -2.34 10.01
C GLU A 206 -26.68 -2.83 11.34
N THR A 207 -25.85 -3.40 12.22
CA THR A 207 -26.28 -3.82 13.56
C THR A 207 -26.84 -2.63 14.36
N ARG A 208 -26.17 -1.46 14.29
CA ARG A 208 -26.64 -0.25 14.97
C ARG A 208 -27.94 0.27 14.39
N GLN A 209 -28.14 0.18 13.07
CA GLN A 209 -29.38 0.56 12.40
C GLN A 209 -30.52 -0.38 12.77
N ALA A 210 -30.30 -1.70 12.79
CA ALA A 210 -31.28 -2.69 13.20
C ALA A 210 -31.77 -2.41 14.64
N ARG A 211 -30.84 -2.22 15.58
CA ARG A 211 -31.17 -1.86 16.97
C ARG A 211 -31.97 -0.57 17.09
N ARG A 212 -31.69 0.44 16.25
CA ARG A 212 -32.46 1.69 16.22
C ARG A 212 -33.89 1.46 15.74
N ARG A 213 -34.07 0.69 14.66
CA ARG A 213 -35.40 0.35 14.14
C ARG A 213 -36.22 -0.44 15.16
N GLU A 214 -35.62 -1.42 15.81
CA GLU A 214 -36.28 -2.17 16.89
C GLU A 214 -36.66 -1.28 18.08
N ALA A 215 -35.79 -0.35 18.48
CA ALA A 215 -36.08 0.58 19.56
C ALA A 215 -37.24 1.52 19.20
N ILE A 216 -37.29 2.02 17.96
CA ILE A 216 -38.40 2.84 17.45
C ILE A 216 -39.70 2.02 17.44
N ALA A 217 -39.69 0.82 16.86
CA ALA A 217 -40.87 -0.04 16.81
C ALA A 217 -41.39 -0.40 18.21
N LYS A 218 -40.50 -0.68 19.17
CA LYS A 218 -40.88 -0.92 20.57
C LYS A 218 -41.50 0.31 21.22
N LYS A 219 -40.97 1.50 20.93
CA LYS A 219 -41.52 2.76 21.42
C LYS A 219 -42.91 3.01 20.83
N GLU A 220 -43.08 2.88 19.52
CA GLU A 220 -44.38 3.04 18.85
C GLU A 220 -45.42 2.05 19.38
N ALA A 221 -45.07 0.77 19.53
CA ALA A 221 -45.97 -0.24 20.09
C ALA A 221 -46.32 0.00 21.58
N TRP A 222 -45.40 0.61 22.35
CA TRP A 222 -45.69 1.01 23.72
C TRP A 222 -46.61 2.24 23.76
N GLU A 223 -46.38 3.24 22.91
CA GLU A 223 -47.24 4.42 22.81
C GLU A 223 -48.66 4.02 22.39
N GLU A 224 -48.80 3.14 21.40
CA GLU A 224 -50.11 2.69 20.92
C GLU A 224 -50.91 1.99 22.02
N ARG A 225 -50.31 1.03 22.72
CA ARG A 225 -50.95 0.37 23.86
C ARG A 225 -51.32 1.34 24.98
N THR A 226 -50.52 2.38 25.19
CA THR A 226 -50.80 3.39 26.21
C THR A 226 -51.99 4.26 25.80
N ARG A 227 -52.08 4.66 24.51
CA ARG A 227 -53.24 5.38 23.96
C ARG A 227 -54.51 4.54 24.01
N GLU A 228 -54.43 3.25 23.64
CA GLU A 228 -55.56 2.32 23.73
C GLU A 228 -56.05 2.16 25.17
N ASN A 229 -55.13 2.05 26.13
CA ASN A 229 -55.49 2.00 27.55
C ASN A 229 -56.18 3.29 28.02
N ILE A 230 -55.71 4.46 27.59
CA ILE A 230 -56.36 5.75 27.90
C ILE A 230 -57.78 5.80 27.32
N ALA A 231 -57.97 5.34 26.08
CA ALA A 231 -59.28 5.29 25.45
C ALA A 231 -60.24 4.39 26.25
N ASN A 232 -59.82 3.17 26.60
CA ASN A 232 -60.62 2.25 27.40
C ASN A 232 -60.97 2.82 28.79
N LEU A 233 -60.04 3.53 29.44
CA LEU A 233 -60.31 4.19 30.71
C LEU A 233 -61.28 5.37 30.55
N THR A 234 -61.19 6.11 29.44
CA THR A 234 -62.12 7.20 29.10
C THR A 234 -63.53 6.67 28.87
N ASP A 235 -63.69 5.58 28.12
CA ASP A 235 -65.00 4.95 27.89
C ASP A 235 -65.62 4.44 29.20
N ARG A 236 -64.77 3.88 30.09
CA ARG A 236 -65.19 3.47 31.43
C ARG A 236 -65.60 4.68 32.28
N LEU A 237 -64.89 5.79 32.16
CA LEU A 237 -65.21 7.03 32.87
C LEU A 237 -66.59 7.56 32.44
N ASP A 238 -66.86 7.63 31.14
CA ASP A 238 -68.15 8.07 30.59
C ASP A 238 -69.30 7.16 31.07
N SER A 239 -69.07 5.85 31.10
CA SER A 239 -70.03 4.88 31.64
C SER A 239 -70.32 5.10 33.14
N LEU A 240 -69.28 5.41 33.93
CA LEU A 240 -69.42 5.71 35.35
C LEU A 240 -70.12 7.04 35.60
N GLU A 241 -69.80 8.08 34.82
CA GLU A 241 -70.45 9.39 34.90
C GLU A 241 -71.94 9.30 34.51
N SER A 242 -72.26 8.53 33.47
CA SER A 242 -73.64 8.20 33.10
C SER A 242 -74.38 7.42 34.19
N ALA A 243 -73.71 6.48 34.86
CA ALA A 243 -74.29 5.74 35.98
C ALA A 243 -74.54 6.66 37.19
N LEU A 244 -73.59 7.56 37.48
CA LEU A 244 -73.69 8.56 38.54
C LEU A 244 -74.89 9.48 38.30
N ASP A 245 -75.04 10.04 37.09
CA ASP A 245 -76.17 10.90 36.74
C ASP A 245 -77.52 10.18 36.90
N ARG A 246 -77.63 8.92 36.48
CA ARG A 246 -78.85 8.12 36.71
C ARG A 246 -79.18 7.96 38.19
N ARG A 247 -78.16 7.75 39.03
CA ARG A 247 -78.30 7.60 40.48
C ARG A 247 -78.66 8.92 41.16
N GLN A 248 -78.05 10.03 40.75
CA GLN A 248 -78.41 11.37 41.23
C GLN A 248 -79.87 11.73 40.90
N ARG A 249 -80.34 11.42 39.69
CA ARG A 249 -81.76 11.58 39.34
C ARG A 249 -82.69 10.69 40.18
N ASN A 250 -82.24 9.50 40.54
CA ASN A 250 -83.00 8.61 41.42
C ASN A 250 -83.05 9.15 42.86
N LEU A 251 -81.93 9.67 43.37
CA LEU A 251 -81.85 10.34 44.66
C LEU A 251 -82.84 11.52 44.72
N SER A 252 -82.87 12.40 43.71
CA SER A 252 -83.83 13.51 43.68
C SER A 252 -85.30 13.05 43.71
N LYS A 253 -85.62 11.91 43.08
CA LYS A 253 -86.97 11.32 43.16
C LYS A 253 -87.26 10.79 44.57
N LEU A 254 -86.29 10.15 45.22
CA LEU A 254 -86.45 9.67 46.59
C LEU A 254 -86.63 10.83 47.56
N GLU A 255 -85.90 11.94 47.38
CA GLU A 255 -86.08 13.17 48.15
C GLU A 255 -87.49 13.76 47.95
N GLU A 256 -87.99 13.82 46.71
CA GLU A 256 -89.37 14.26 46.41
C GLU A 256 -90.41 13.33 47.07
N MET A 257 -90.17 12.01 47.08
CA MET A 257 -91.01 11.02 47.75
C MET A 257 -90.99 11.17 49.28
N ARG A 258 -89.85 11.52 49.88
CA ARG A 258 -89.71 11.81 51.31
C ARG A 258 -90.50 13.06 51.68
N ASP A 259 -90.38 14.12 50.87
CA ASP A 259 -91.00 15.42 51.12
C ASP A 259 -92.53 15.36 50.95
N SER A 260 -93.02 14.51 50.06
CA SER A 260 -94.45 14.25 49.84
C SER A 260 -95.03 13.10 50.69
N ALA A 261 -94.25 12.53 51.60
CA ALA A 261 -94.66 11.41 52.43
C ALA A 261 -95.83 11.76 53.37
N TRP A 262 -96.91 10.98 53.29
CA TRP A 262 -98.13 11.17 54.11
C TRP A 262 -98.04 10.54 55.52
N SER A 263 -96.99 9.76 55.83
CA SER A 263 -96.77 9.17 57.16
C SER A 263 -95.29 9.07 57.51
N ASP A 264 -94.98 9.22 58.80
CA ASP A 264 -93.60 9.16 59.30
C ASP A 264 -92.95 7.79 59.03
N SER A 265 -93.69 6.69 59.19
CA SER A 265 -93.18 5.34 58.86
C SER A 265 -92.85 5.11 57.37
N TYR A 266 -93.52 5.83 56.47
CA TYR A 266 -93.15 5.83 55.05
C TYR A 266 -91.93 6.72 54.81
N ARG A 267 -91.85 7.88 55.50
CA ARG A 267 -90.70 8.78 55.46
C ARG A 267 -89.42 8.07 55.90
N ASP A 268 -89.42 7.37 57.03
CA ASP A 268 -88.25 6.65 57.56
C ASP A 268 -87.71 5.59 56.59
N ARG A 269 -88.60 4.89 55.86
CA ARG A 269 -88.19 3.91 54.84
C ARG A 269 -87.56 4.55 53.61
N VAL A 270 -88.09 5.70 53.19
CA VAL A 270 -87.52 6.48 52.09
C VAL A 270 -86.19 7.10 52.50
N GLU A 271 -86.03 7.53 53.74
CA GLU A 271 -84.73 7.98 54.30
C GLU A 271 -83.69 6.86 54.26
N GLY A 272 -84.04 5.64 54.65
CA GLY A 272 -83.15 4.49 54.51
C GLY A 272 -82.73 4.21 53.05
N TRP A 273 -83.65 4.38 52.08
CA TRP A 273 -83.30 4.26 50.65
C TRP A 273 -82.42 5.42 50.15
N ILE A 274 -82.63 6.64 50.66
CA ILE A 274 -81.80 7.81 50.38
C ILE A 274 -80.37 7.56 50.88
N ASP A 275 -80.22 7.03 52.09
CA ASP A 275 -78.91 6.72 52.67
C ASP A 275 -78.16 5.67 51.83
N GLU A 276 -78.82 4.56 51.47
CA GLU A 276 -78.24 3.55 50.57
C GLU A 276 -77.85 4.13 49.20
N GLU A 277 -78.65 5.03 48.65
CA GLU A 277 -78.37 5.64 47.34
C GLU A 277 -77.22 6.65 47.43
N ASN A 278 -77.11 7.39 48.53
CA ASN A 278 -75.98 8.27 48.83
C ASN A 278 -74.67 7.49 48.97
N GLU A 279 -74.67 6.34 49.64
CA GLU A 279 -73.49 5.46 49.72
C GLU A 279 -73.04 5.00 48.33
N ARG A 280 -73.98 4.54 47.49
CA ARG A 280 -73.68 4.12 46.11
C ARG A 280 -73.16 5.27 45.25
N ILE A 281 -73.70 6.47 45.41
CA ILE A 281 -73.24 7.68 44.73
C ILE A 281 -71.78 7.98 45.14
N SER A 282 -71.48 7.92 46.44
CA SER A 282 -70.13 8.13 46.96
C SER A 282 -69.13 7.11 46.41
N ASP A 283 -69.51 5.83 46.35
CA ASP A 283 -68.68 4.76 45.78
C ASP A 283 -68.36 4.98 44.29
N ILE A 284 -69.37 5.39 43.51
CA ILE A 284 -69.20 5.71 42.08
C ILE A 284 -68.29 6.93 41.91
N GLN A 285 -68.48 7.99 42.70
CA GLN A 285 -67.63 9.18 42.69
C GLN A 285 -66.17 8.85 43.03
N SER A 286 -65.93 8.06 44.08
CA SER A 286 -64.58 7.61 44.43
C SER A 286 -63.93 6.79 43.29
N THR A 287 -64.73 5.98 42.59
CA THR A 287 -64.26 5.21 41.44
C THR A 287 -63.93 6.11 40.25
N ILE A 288 -64.75 7.12 39.97
CA ILE A 288 -64.49 8.16 38.94
C ILE A 288 -63.17 8.86 39.21
N ASP A 289 -62.91 9.29 40.44
CA ASP A 289 -61.67 9.99 40.81
C ASP A 289 -60.44 9.09 40.61
N ARG A 290 -60.53 7.80 40.96
CA ARG A 290 -59.46 6.83 40.71
C ARG A 290 -59.19 6.64 39.23
N VAL A 291 -60.23 6.52 38.40
CA VAL A 291 -60.09 6.37 36.94
C VAL A 291 -59.48 7.62 36.31
N LYS A 292 -59.92 8.82 36.73
CA LYS A 292 -59.31 10.10 36.31
C LYS A 292 -57.83 10.16 36.69
N GLY A 293 -57.47 9.69 37.89
CA GLY A 293 -56.08 9.57 38.33
C GLY A 293 -55.25 8.65 37.43
N TRP A 294 -55.78 7.48 37.07
CA TRP A 294 -55.09 6.55 36.16
C TRP A 294 -54.91 7.11 34.75
N ILE A 295 -55.91 7.81 34.21
CA ILE A 295 -55.80 8.49 32.90
C ILE A 295 -54.67 9.52 32.94
N ALA A 296 -54.68 10.40 33.95
CA ALA A 296 -53.66 11.43 34.11
C ALA A 296 -52.23 10.84 34.24
N GLU A 297 -52.08 9.73 34.96
CA GLU A 297 -50.80 9.02 35.08
C GLU A 297 -50.32 8.47 33.72
N MET A 298 -51.22 7.89 32.92
CA MET A 298 -50.88 7.35 31.61
C MET A 298 -50.58 8.44 30.58
N GLU A 299 -51.33 9.55 30.59
CA GLU A 299 -51.04 10.73 29.77
C GLU A 299 -49.69 11.35 30.12
N ALA A 300 -49.34 11.39 31.41
CA ALA A 300 -48.03 11.87 31.86
C ALA A 300 -46.88 10.99 31.34
N LYS A 301 -47.09 9.68 31.21
CA LYS A 301 -46.09 8.75 30.64
C LYS A 301 -45.85 9.01 29.15
N LEU A 302 -46.83 9.54 28.42
CA LEU A 302 -46.73 9.85 26.99
C LEU A 302 -46.04 11.20 26.68
N ARG A 303 -45.83 12.06 27.69
CA ARG A 303 -45.16 13.36 27.56
C ARG A 303 -43.64 13.22 27.75
#